data_AF-A0A356ERK0-F1
#
_entry.id   AF-A0A356ERK0-F1
#
_cell.length_a   1.000
_cell.length_b   1.000
_cell.length_c   1.000
_cell.angle_alpha   90.00
_cell.angle_beta   90.00
_cell.angle_gamma   90.00
#
_symmetry.space_group_name_H-M   'P 1'
#
loop_
_entity.id
_entity.type
_entity.pdbx_description
1 polymer ?
#
loop_
_entity_poly.entity_id
_entity_poly.type
_entity_poly.pdbx_seq_one_letter_code
_entity_poly.pdbx_strand_id
1 'polypeptide(L)'
;MSSYSVECEGQLDSESPTDGGVWSLRHFLAALQTDRSPMPDRYFVETRVTGSRALLTGNEARHLARVMRARKGDRVVLFDGTCHEYLAEVVELRRDEVELEVLDVVEVDRELPFRLHLAVALPKGDRQRWLVEKL
;
A
#
# COMPACT_ATOMS: atom_id res chain seq x y z
N MET A 1 -8.58 2.66 -25.19
CA MET A 1 -7.13 2.44 -24.94
C MET A 1 -6.63 3.62 -24.14
N SER A 2 -6.65 3.53 -22.82
CA SER A 2 -6.06 4.55 -21.95
C SER A 2 -4.71 4.01 -21.51
N SER A 3 -3.64 4.55 -22.07
CA SER A 3 -2.27 4.26 -21.66
C SER A 3 -2.00 5.05 -20.37
N TYR A 4 -2.13 4.42 -19.21
CA TYR A 4 -1.63 4.99 -17.96
C TYR A 4 -0.12 4.73 -17.93
N SER A 5 0.67 5.75 -18.24
CA SER A 5 2.09 5.78 -17.88
C SER A 5 2.15 6.52 -16.55
N VAL A 6 2.55 5.86 -15.48
CA VAL A 6 2.86 6.53 -14.21
C VAL A 6 4.32 6.96 -14.33
N GLU A 7 4.53 8.19 -14.81
CA GLU A 7 5.84 8.82 -14.77
C GLU A 7 6.07 9.33 -13.34
N CYS A 8 7.05 8.74 -12.66
CA CYS A 8 7.45 9.15 -11.31
C CYS A 8 8.38 10.37 -11.42
N GLU A 9 7.79 11.56 -11.50
CA GLU A 9 8.52 12.81 -11.30
C GLU A 9 8.54 13.14 -9.80
N GLY A 10 9.71 12.98 -9.20
CA GLY A 10 9.95 13.23 -7.78
C GLY A 10 9.83 14.71 -7.42
N GLN A 11 8.97 15.00 -6.45
CA GLN A 11 8.93 16.29 -5.76
C GLN A 11 9.07 16.01 -4.25
N LEU A 12 10.31 16.17 -3.78
CA LEU A 12 10.68 16.08 -2.36
C LEU A 12 10.25 17.36 -1.64
N ASP A 13 9.19 17.31 -0.84
CA ASP A 13 8.94 18.33 0.19
C ASP A 13 9.12 17.69 1.57
N SER A 14 10.20 18.13 2.22
CA SER A 14 10.67 17.71 3.53
C SER A 14 9.88 18.38 4.65
N GLU A 15 9.24 17.61 5.52
CA GLU A 15 8.97 18.04 6.90
C GLU A 15 8.93 16.82 7.84
N SER A 16 9.82 16.83 8.82
CA SER A 16 10.04 15.77 9.82
C SER A 16 9.17 16.00 11.07
N PRO A 17 8.63 14.94 11.71
CA PRO A 17 8.31 15.01 13.13
C PRO A 17 8.87 13.87 14.00
N THR A 18 9.23 14.33 15.19
CA THR A 18 9.74 13.74 16.44
C THR A 18 9.06 12.49 16.99
N ASP A 19 9.91 11.49 17.26
CA ASP A 19 9.96 10.50 18.36
C ASP A 19 8.68 10.18 19.16
N GLY A 20 8.10 9.04 18.80
CA GLY A 20 7.21 8.22 19.61
C GLY A 20 7.25 6.76 19.15
N GLY A 21 8.25 6.00 19.61
CA GLY A 21 8.42 4.57 19.28
C GLY A 21 9.06 4.36 17.91
N VAL A 22 10.38 4.57 17.84
CA VAL A 22 11.19 4.61 16.62
C VAL A 22 11.34 3.22 16.00
N TRP A 23 10.42 2.85 15.10
CA TRP A 23 10.76 1.95 14.02
C TRP A 23 11.60 2.78 13.04
N SER A 24 12.93 2.65 13.11
CA SER A 24 13.85 3.45 12.30
C SER A 24 13.47 3.43 10.82
N LEU A 25 13.54 4.57 10.14
CA LEU A 25 13.49 4.69 8.67
C LEU A 25 14.39 3.65 7.98
N ARG A 26 15.51 3.27 8.59
CA ARG A 26 16.39 2.19 8.11
C ARG A 26 15.78 0.79 8.24
N HIS A 27 15.02 0.52 9.30
CA HIS A 27 14.28 -0.74 9.45
C HIS A 27 13.06 -0.80 8.53
N PHE A 28 12.37 0.32 8.32
CA PHE A 28 11.29 0.41 7.34
C PHE A 28 11.79 0.17 5.92
N LEU A 29 12.84 0.89 5.49
CA LEU A 29 13.49 0.65 4.19
C LEU A 29 14.04 -0.78 4.07
N ALA A 30 14.65 -1.34 5.13
CA ALA A 30 15.09 -2.73 5.12
C ALA A 30 13.93 -3.73 5.02
N ALA A 31 12.80 -3.50 5.71
CA ALA A 31 11.62 -4.36 5.63
C ALA A 31 10.94 -4.30 4.25
N LEU A 32 11.00 -3.15 3.57
CA LEU A 32 10.50 -3.00 2.21
C LEU A 32 11.46 -3.54 1.13
N GLN A 33 12.75 -3.73 1.46
CA GLN A 33 13.81 -4.17 0.55
C GLN A 33 14.21 -5.65 0.72
N THR A 34 13.74 -6.34 1.76
CA THR A 34 14.15 -7.73 2.05
C THR A 34 13.00 -8.71 1.81
N ASP A 35 13.17 -9.57 0.81
CA ASP A 35 12.29 -10.71 0.41
C ASP A 35 11.93 -11.70 1.56
N ARG A 36 12.48 -11.54 2.78
CA ARG A 36 12.33 -12.52 3.88
C ARG A 36 12.25 -11.92 5.30
N SER A 37 11.28 -11.05 5.57
CA SER A 37 10.81 -10.72 6.94
C SER A 37 9.28 -10.66 6.96
N PRO A 38 8.60 -10.80 8.13
CA PRO A 38 7.15 -10.76 8.19
C PRO A 38 6.70 -9.39 7.67
N MET A 39 6.18 -9.40 6.44
CA MET A 39 5.84 -8.16 5.74
C MET A 39 4.71 -7.47 6.53
N PRO A 40 4.82 -6.16 6.79
CA PRO A 40 3.70 -5.42 7.38
C PRO A 40 2.48 -5.59 6.46
N ASP A 41 1.28 -5.69 7.03
CA ASP A 41 0.06 -5.86 6.26
C ASP A 41 -0.14 -4.66 5.34
N ARG A 42 -0.30 -4.94 4.04
CA ARG A 42 -0.43 -3.94 2.97
C ARG A 42 -1.88 -3.82 2.53
N TYR A 43 -2.36 -2.59 2.40
CA TYR A 43 -3.73 -2.27 2.02
C TYR A 43 -3.76 -1.31 0.85
N PHE A 44 -4.61 -1.62 -0.13
CA PHE A 44 -4.84 -0.73 -1.26
C PHE A 44 -5.82 0.39 -0.88
N VAL A 45 -5.51 1.63 -1.25
CA VAL A 45 -6.40 2.78 -1.07
C VAL A 45 -6.90 3.23 -2.44
N GLU A 46 -8.22 3.22 -2.63
CA GLU A 46 -8.83 3.65 -3.91
C GLU A 46 -8.65 5.15 -4.19
N THR A 47 -8.57 5.96 -3.13
CA THR A 47 -8.33 7.40 -3.24
C THR A 47 -6.86 7.70 -3.05
N ARG A 48 -6.31 8.56 -3.91
CA ARG A 48 -4.94 9.03 -3.82
C ARG A 48 -4.66 9.62 -2.44
N VAL A 49 -3.60 9.16 -1.80
CA VAL A 49 -3.21 9.66 -0.48
C VAL A 49 -2.57 11.03 -0.66
N THR A 50 -3.17 12.05 -0.06
CA THR A 50 -2.67 13.44 -0.12
C THR A 50 -2.59 14.00 1.30
N GLY A 51 -1.39 14.43 1.70
CA GLY A 51 -1.13 14.93 3.06
C GLY A 51 -1.02 13.81 4.10
N SER A 52 -1.48 14.09 5.33
CA SER A 52 -1.24 13.26 6.52
C SER A 52 -2.39 12.31 6.89
N ARG A 53 -3.44 12.20 6.08
CA ARG A 53 -4.64 11.39 6.39
C ARG A 53 -5.01 10.49 5.22
N ALA A 54 -5.41 9.26 5.55
CA ALA A 54 -5.94 8.30 4.60
C ALA A 54 -7.21 7.64 5.14
N LEU A 55 -8.08 7.22 4.24
CA LEU A 55 -9.33 6.54 4.56
C LEU A 55 -9.39 5.22 3.81
N LEU A 56 -9.42 4.11 4.56
CA LEU A 56 -9.82 2.82 4.02
C LEU A 56 -11.34 2.70 4.10
N THR A 57 -11.94 2.23 3.02
CA THR A 57 -13.38 1.96 2.94
C THR A 57 -13.63 0.53 2.43
N GLY A 58 -14.88 0.09 2.49
CA GLY A 58 -15.30 -1.13 1.79
C GLY A 58 -14.63 -2.40 2.31
N ASN A 59 -14.01 -3.17 1.40
CA ASN A 59 -13.42 -4.47 1.71
C ASN A 59 -12.13 -4.35 2.53
N GLU A 60 -11.27 -3.39 2.22
CA GLU A 60 -9.99 -3.20 2.90
C GLU A 60 -10.19 -2.76 4.35
N ALA A 61 -11.10 -1.82 4.61
CA ALA A 61 -11.49 -1.44 5.97
C ALA A 61 -12.01 -2.63 6.79
N ARG A 62 -12.85 -3.47 6.17
CA ARG A 62 -13.41 -4.66 6.83
C ARG A 62 -12.34 -5.72 7.08
N HIS A 63 -11.41 -5.91 6.15
CA HIS A 63 -10.29 -6.82 6.29
C HIS A 63 -9.42 -6.40 7.48
N LEU A 64 -9.01 -5.13 7.52
CA LEU A 64 -8.19 -4.58 8.61
C LEU A 64 -8.90 -4.68 9.97
N ALA A 65 -10.15 -4.23 10.07
CA ALA A 65 -10.86 -4.16 11.33
C ALA A 65 -11.34 -5.52 11.87
N ARG A 66 -11.76 -6.45 11.00
CA ARG A 66 -12.41 -7.71 11.43
C ARG A 66 -11.56 -8.95 11.26
N VAL A 67 -10.79 -9.02 10.18
CA VAL A 67 -9.94 -10.18 9.88
C VAL A 67 -8.61 -10.05 10.60
N MET A 68 -7.92 -8.92 10.38
CA MET A 68 -6.67 -8.62 11.07
C MET A 68 -6.88 -8.13 12.50
N ARG A 69 -8.10 -7.67 12.83
CA ARG A 69 -8.51 -7.24 14.18
C ARG A 69 -7.65 -6.09 14.70
N ALA A 70 -7.27 -5.20 13.80
CA ALA A 70 -6.46 -4.04 14.12
C ALA A 70 -7.15 -3.15 15.15
N ARG A 71 -6.33 -2.42 15.90
CA ARG A 71 -6.71 -1.48 16.94
C ARG A 71 -6.11 -0.12 16.63
N LYS A 72 -6.64 0.90 17.31
CA LYS A 72 -6.02 2.23 17.32
C LYS A 72 -4.56 2.11 17.76
N GLY A 73 -3.65 2.72 17.01
CA GLY A 73 -2.21 2.64 17.22
C GLY A 73 -1.50 1.53 16.43
N ASP A 74 -2.24 0.62 15.78
CA ASP A 74 -1.63 -0.38 14.91
C ASP A 74 -1.14 0.28 13.61
N ARG A 75 0.01 -0.18 13.11
CA ARG A 75 0.66 0.37 11.92
C ARG A 75 0.50 -0.57 10.74
N VAL A 76 0.21 0.01 9.58
CA VAL A 76 0.02 -0.70 8.31
C VAL A 76 0.72 0.05 7.17
N VAL A 77 0.89 -0.62 6.04
CA VAL A 77 1.39 0.02 4.82
C VAL A 77 0.23 0.23 3.86
N LEU A 78 0.07 1.46 3.37
CA LEU A 78 -0.90 1.81 2.35
C LEU A 78 -0.19 1.97 1.01
N PHE A 79 -0.88 1.65 -0.08
CA PHE A 79 -0.44 1.97 -1.43
C PHE A 79 -1.66 2.33 -2.28
N ASP A 80 -1.48 3.27 -3.21
CA ASP A 80 -2.57 3.81 -4.04
C ASP A 80 -2.36 3.52 -5.54
N GLY A 81 -1.40 2.66 -5.88
CA GLY A 81 -1.04 2.34 -7.26
C GLY A 81 -0.20 3.42 -7.94
N THR A 82 0.12 4.52 -7.24
CA THR A 82 1.33 5.29 -7.55
C THR A 82 2.50 4.55 -6.91
N CYS A 83 3.73 4.67 -7.44
CA CYS A 83 4.92 3.98 -6.94
C CYS A 83 5.37 4.46 -5.55
N HIS A 84 4.44 4.78 -4.67
CA HIS A 84 4.63 5.20 -3.29
C HIS A 84 3.96 4.22 -2.34
N GLU A 85 4.63 3.96 -1.24
CA GLU A 85 4.09 3.26 -0.09
C GLU A 85 4.07 4.22 1.11
N TYR A 86 2.96 4.21 1.85
CA TYR A 86 2.73 5.10 2.98
C TYR A 86 2.68 4.27 4.26
N LEU A 87 3.57 4.55 5.20
CA LEU A 87 3.45 4.02 6.54
C LEU A 87 2.34 4.79 7.25
N ALA A 88 1.31 4.10 7.72
CA ALA A 88 0.18 4.74 8.37
C ALA A 88 -0.20 4.06 9.69
N GLU A 89 -0.71 4.84 10.62
CA GLU A 89 -1.21 4.37 11.92
C GLU A 89 -2.73 4.51 11.99
N VAL A 90 -3.40 3.49 12.52
CA VAL A 90 -4.85 3.51 12.69
C VAL A 90 -5.24 4.50 13.78
N VAL A 91 -6.02 5.52 13.43
CA VAL A 91 -6.49 6.55 14.37
C VAL A 91 -7.91 6.27 14.85
N GLU A 92 -8.77 5.80 13.96
CA GLU A 92 -10.16 5.48 14.27
C GLU A 92 -10.66 4.28 13.45
N LEU A 93 -11.39 3.36 14.09
CA LEU A 93 -12.09 2.27 13.41
C LEU A 93 -13.59 2.48 13.54
N ARG A 94 -14.28 2.55 12.40
CA ARG A 94 -15.74 2.57 12.29
C ARG A 94 -16.23 1.27 11.65
N ARG A 95 -17.54 1.15 11.44
CA ARG A 95 -18.18 -0.11 11.00
C ARG A 95 -17.67 -0.61 9.65
N ASP A 96 -17.45 0.31 8.71
CA ASP A 96 -17.05 0.05 7.32
C ASP A 96 -15.97 1.04 6.82
N GLU A 97 -15.37 1.79 7.74
CA GLU A 97 -14.32 2.79 7.46
C GLU A 97 -13.22 2.68 8.51
N VAL A 98 -11.97 2.88 8.10
CA VAL A 98 -10.84 3.02 9.01
C VAL A 98 -10.09 4.30 8.63
N GLU A 99 -9.96 5.22 9.57
CA GLU A 99 -9.17 6.43 9.42
C GLU A 99 -7.72 6.17 9.86
N LEU A 100 -6.78 6.55 9.00
CA LEU A 100 -5.37 6.39 9.25
C LEU A 100 -4.63 7.72 9.13
N GLU A 101 -3.57 7.86 9.91
CA GLU A 101 -2.64 8.97 9.85
C GLU A 101 -1.34 8.50 9.19
N VAL A 102 -0.94 9.20 8.12
CA VAL A 102 0.28 8.91 7.39
C VAL A 102 1.46 9.43 8.19
N LEU A 103 2.35 8.51 8.56
CA LEU A 103 3.56 8.78 9.32
C LEU A 103 4.76 9.04 8.41
N ASP A 104 4.85 8.33 7.29
CA ASP A 104 5.98 8.42 6.36
C ASP A 104 5.57 7.98 4.95
N VAL A 105 6.33 8.41 3.95
CA VAL A 105 6.13 8.04 2.53
C VAL A 105 7.46 7.61 1.91
N VAL A 106 7.44 6.51 1.17
CA VAL A 106 8.62 6.01 0.47
C VAL A 106 8.24 5.70 -0.97
N GLU A 107 9.07 6.19 -1.89
CA GLU A 107 9.02 5.78 -3.29
C GLU A 107 9.61 4.36 -3.42
N VAL A 108 8.85 3.47 -4.03
CA VAL A 108 9.17 2.05 -4.16
C VAL A 108 9.01 1.65 -5.62
N ASP A 109 10.15 1.43 -6.27
CA ASP A 109 10.18 0.83 -7.61
C ASP A 109 10.18 -0.70 -7.50
N ARG A 110 9.02 -1.29 -7.79
CA ARG A 110 8.82 -2.74 -7.91
C ARG A 110 8.27 -3.12 -9.29
N GLU A 111 8.27 -2.18 -10.23
CA GLU A 111 7.77 -2.44 -11.58
C GLU A 111 8.84 -3.14 -12.42
N LEU A 112 8.40 -3.86 -13.46
CA LEU A 112 9.33 -4.44 -14.42
C LEU A 112 10.02 -3.31 -15.19
N PRO A 113 11.33 -3.42 -15.49
CA PRO A 113 12.05 -2.40 -16.27
C PRO A 113 11.64 -2.38 -17.76
N PHE A 114 10.62 -3.15 -18.13
CA PHE A 114 10.08 -3.23 -19.48
C PHE A 114 8.57 -3.45 -19.45
N ARG A 115 7.89 -3.03 -20.53
CA ARG A 115 6.46 -3.26 -20.71
C ARG A 115 6.22 -4.69 -21.17
N LEU A 116 5.43 -5.45 -20.41
CA LEU A 116 4.97 -6.78 -20.79
C LEU A 116 3.53 -6.71 -21.31
N HIS A 117 3.33 -7.03 -22.58
CA HIS A 117 1.99 -7.20 -23.15
C HIS A 117 1.67 -8.69 -23.29
N LEU A 118 0.62 -9.16 -22.61
CA LEU A 118 0.19 -10.55 -22.68
C LEU A 118 -1.08 -10.70 -23.52
N ALA A 119 -1.00 -11.46 -24.60
CA ALA A 119 -2.14 -11.88 -25.40
C ALA A 119 -2.39 -13.37 -25.16
N VAL A 120 -3.40 -13.69 -24.35
CA VAL A 120 -3.76 -15.06 -23.97
C VAL A 120 -5.24 -15.30 -24.24
N ALA A 121 -5.56 -16.47 -24.81
CA ALA A 121 -6.94 -16.91 -24.95
C ALA A 121 -7.55 -17.12 -23.56
N LEU A 122 -8.74 -16.58 -23.31
CA LEU A 122 -9.36 -16.62 -21.99
C LEU A 122 -9.61 -18.07 -21.55
N PRO A 123 -8.85 -18.60 -20.56
CA PRO A 123 -9.04 -19.97 -20.11
C PRO A 123 -10.33 -20.06 -19.28
N LYS A 124 -10.95 -21.24 -19.22
CA LYS A 124 -12.21 -21.42 -18.47
C LYS A 124 -11.95 -21.74 -16.99
N GLY A 125 -12.86 -21.27 -16.13
CA GLY A 125 -12.93 -21.62 -14.72
C GLY A 125 -11.72 -21.12 -13.92
N ASP A 126 -11.25 -21.95 -12.98
CA ASP A 126 -10.20 -21.56 -12.02
C ASP A 126 -8.87 -21.17 -12.67
N ARG A 127 -8.60 -21.65 -13.89
CA ARG A 127 -7.40 -21.27 -14.65
C ARG A 127 -7.37 -19.77 -14.98
N GLN A 128 -8.52 -19.15 -15.15
CA GLN A 128 -8.61 -17.69 -15.37
C GLN A 128 -8.19 -16.93 -14.12
N ARG A 129 -8.70 -17.33 -12.95
CA ARG A 129 -8.34 -16.71 -11.68
C ARG A 129 -6.85 -16.87 -11.40
N TRP A 130 -6.33 -18.08 -11.60
CA TRP A 130 -4.91 -18.38 -11.44
C TRP A 130 -4.03 -17.52 -12.34
N LEU A 131 -4.42 -17.34 -13.61
CA LEU A 131 -3.71 -16.50 -14.56
C LEU A 131 -3.62 -15.05 -14.06
N VAL A 132 -4.72 -14.48 -13.57
CA VAL A 132 -4.74 -13.09 -13.03
C VAL A 132 -3.90 -12.96 -11.76
N GLU A 133 -3.81 -14.01 -10.93
CA GLU A 133 -3.05 -13.98 -9.69
C GLU A 133 -1.52 -14.12 -9.89
N LYS A 134 -1.09 -14.78 -10.96
CA LYS A 134 0.34 -15.12 -11.20
C LYS A 134 1.01 -14.29 -12.28
N LEU A 135 0.26 -13.41 -12.94
CA LEU A 135 0.80 -12.39 -13.83
C LEU A 135 1.23 -11.17 -13.04
#